data_AF-A0AAW2X6Q9-F1
#
_entry.id   AF-A0AAW2X6Q9-F1
#
_cell.length_a   1.000
_cell.length_b   1.000
_cell.length_c   1.000
_cell.angle_alpha   90.00
_cell.angle_beta   90.00
_cell.angle_gamma   90.00
#
_symmetry.space_group_name_H-M   'P 1'
#
loop_
_entity.id
_entity.type
_entity.pdbx_description
1 polymer ?
#
loop_
_entity_poly.entity_id
_entity_poly.type
_entity_poly.pdbx_seq_one_letter_code
_entity_poly.pdbx_strand_id
1 'polypeptide(L)'
;MDITSCILDFLNYRAMDPKFNYTHIVLIPKRPNPEEVSHFRPISLCNVIYRVASKMITNRLKPFMHELISENQSAFIPDRLITDNILVDYELNHYLSHKYWGKVGHAALKLDLSNAYDRVEWNFFLRVLES
;
A
#
# COMPACT_ATOMS: atom_id res chain seq x y z
N MET A 1 18.85 21.88 14.86
CA MET A 1 18.65 20.42 14.88
C MET A 1 18.94 19.94 13.47
N ASP A 2 19.96 19.10 13.29
CA ASP A 2 20.30 18.56 11.96
C ASP A 2 19.39 17.38 11.64
N ILE A 3 18.76 17.42 10.46
CA ILE A 3 17.83 16.39 9.97
C ILE A 3 18.54 15.03 9.88
N THR A 4 19.80 15.04 9.46
CA THR A 4 20.59 13.81 9.28
C THR A 4 20.81 13.10 10.61
N SER A 5 21.25 13.84 11.64
CA SER A 5 21.40 13.32 12.99
C SER A 5 20.12 12.67 13.50
N CYS A 6 18.98 13.36 13.40
CA CYS A 6 17.70 12.82 13.90
C CYS A 6 17.29 11.51 13.23
N ILE A 7 17.50 11.40 11.92
CA ILE A 7 17.16 10.18 11.18
C ILE A 7 18.11 9.04 11.52
N LEU A 8 19.41 9.32 11.68
CA LEU A 8 20.39 8.32 12.10
C LEU A 8 20.10 7.82 13.52
N ASP A 9 19.73 8.72 14.42
CA ASP A 9 19.36 8.36 15.80
C ASP A 9 18.14 7.43 15.82
N PHE A 10 17.14 7.73 15.01
CA PHE A 10 15.96 6.87 14.86
C PHE A 10 16.32 5.49 14.31
N LEU A 11 17.13 5.42 13.25
CA LEU A 11 17.44 4.16 12.58
C LEU A 11 18.39 3.26 13.37
N ASN A 12 19.31 3.85 14.13
CA ASN A 12 20.34 3.09 14.86
C ASN A 12 19.90 2.79 16.31
N TYR A 13 19.17 3.71 16.95
CA TYR A 13 18.85 3.63 18.38
C TYR A 13 17.35 3.59 18.67
N ARG A 14 16.49 3.59 17.64
CA ARG A 14 15.03 3.67 17.79
C ARG A 14 14.57 4.92 18.55
N ALA A 15 15.40 5.97 18.52
CA ALA A 15 15.17 7.21 19.22
C ALA A 15 14.55 8.26 18.28
N MET A 16 13.29 8.61 18.50
CA MET A 16 12.59 9.64 17.73
C MET A 16 11.80 10.52 18.68
N ASP A 17 11.91 11.84 18.52
CA ASP A 17 11.07 12.78 19.27
C ASP A 17 9.59 12.48 18.94
N PRO A 18 8.74 12.18 19.94
CA PRO A 18 7.33 11.91 19.73
C PRO A 18 6.61 12.98 18.92
N LYS A 19 7.09 14.23 18.95
CA LYS A 19 6.54 15.34 18.16
C LYS A 19 6.61 15.10 16.66
N PHE A 20 7.54 14.30 16.18
CA PHE A 20 7.66 13.98 14.76
C PHE A 20 6.56 13.05 14.25
N ASN A 21 5.85 12.37 15.15
CA ASN A 21 4.67 11.56 14.82
C ASN A 21 3.39 12.39 14.73
N TYR A 22 3.42 13.68 15.11
CA TYR A 22 2.27 14.56 14.88
C TYR A 22 2.04 14.75 13.39
N THR A 23 0.78 14.58 13.00
CA THR A 23 0.32 14.61 11.62
C THR A 23 -0.81 15.61 11.50
N HIS A 24 -0.73 16.49 10.50
CA HIS A 24 -1.80 17.41 10.18
C HIS A 24 -2.73 16.77 9.15
N ILE A 25 -3.99 16.56 9.51
CA ILE A 25 -5.00 16.02 8.59
C ILE A 25 -5.61 17.19 7.81
N VAL A 26 -5.50 17.16 6.49
CA VAL A 26 -6.13 18.11 5.58
C VAL A 26 -7.21 17.38 4.78
N LEU A 27 -8.37 18.00 4.60
CA LEU A 27 -9.47 17.45 3.83
C LEU A 27 -9.41 17.96 2.39
N ILE A 28 -9.23 17.06 1.42
CA ILE A 28 -9.30 17.40 -0.01
C ILE A 28 -10.70 17.04 -0.55
N PRO A 29 -11.42 17.98 -1.19
CA PRO A 29 -12.72 17.68 -1.77
C PRO A 29 -12.58 16.72 -2.95
N LYS A 30 -13.44 15.68 -3.00
CA LYS A 30 -13.52 14.74 -4.13
C LYS A 30 -14.38 15.27 -5.28
N ARG A 31 -15.24 16.25 -5.00
CA ARG A 31 -16.19 16.84 -5.95
C ARG A 31 -16.41 18.33 -5.66
N PRO A 32 -16.90 19.13 -6.64
CA PRO A 32 -17.34 20.50 -6.40
C PRO A 32 -18.45 20.55 -5.34
N ASN A 33 -18.47 21.58 -4.51
CA ASN A 33 -19.48 21.83 -3.46
C ASN A 33 -19.73 20.61 -2.55
N PRO A 34 -18.75 20.19 -1.75
CA PRO A 34 -18.89 19.05 -0.84
C PRO A 34 -19.79 19.40 0.36
N GLU A 35 -20.87 18.63 0.55
CA GLU A 35 -21.83 18.83 1.66
C GLU A 35 -21.65 17.82 2.81
N GLU A 36 -21.30 16.58 2.50
CA GLU A 36 -21.05 15.51 3.48
C GLU A 36 -19.55 15.23 3.69
N VAL A 37 -19.21 14.66 4.86
CA VAL A 37 -17.85 14.23 5.21
C VAL A 37 -17.30 13.18 4.22
N SER A 38 -18.17 12.32 3.70
CA SER A 38 -17.85 11.28 2.70
C SER A 38 -17.27 11.86 1.39
N HIS A 39 -17.61 13.11 1.07
CA HIS A 39 -17.13 13.83 -0.11
C HIS A 39 -15.70 14.35 0.03
N PHE A 40 -15.10 14.22 1.20
CA PHE A 40 -13.70 14.58 1.42
C PHE A 40 -12.82 13.34 1.44
N ARG A 41 -11.57 13.51 0.99
CA ARG A 41 -10.48 12.58 1.21
C ARG A 41 -9.57 13.18 2.29
N PRO A 42 -9.45 12.56 3.47
CA PRO A 42 -8.45 13.00 4.43
C PRO A 42 -7.06 12.68 3.91
N ILE A 43 -6.15 13.65 4.00
CA ILE A 43 -4.73 13.48 3.70
C ILE A 43 -3.94 13.83 4.95
N SER A 44 -3.17 12.85 5.40
CA SER A 44 -2.23 12.97 6.50
C SER A 44 -0.93 13.61 6.03
N LEU A 45 -0.69 14.87 6.42
CA LEU A 45 0.58 15.56 6.23
C LEU A 45 1.50 15.27 7.43
N CYS A 46 2.40 14.32 7.24
CA CYS A 46 3.38 13.94 8.26
C CYS A 46 4.61 14.87 8.26
N ASN A 47 5.37 14.83 9.35
CA ASN A 47 6.62 15.57 9.47
C ASN A 47 7.64 15.12 8.40
N VAL A 48 8.44 16.05 7.87
CA VAL A 48 9.50 15.74 6.89
C VAL A 48 10.50 14.73 7.44
N ILE A 49 10.87 14.81 8.72
CA ILE A 49 11.77 13.85 9.39
C ILE A 49 11.16 12.44 9.34
N TYR A 50 9.88 12.32 9.70
CA TYR A 50 9.14 11.05 9.61
C TYR A 50 9.09 10.52 8.18
N ARG A 51 8.82 11.41 7.20
CA ARG A 51 8.74 11.05 5.78
C ARG A 51 10.07 10.52 5.24
N VAL A 52 11.19 11.16 5.58
CA VAL A 52 12.52 10.72 5.13
C VAL A 52 12.91 9.41 5.81
N ALA A 53 12.68 9.28 7.12
CA ALA A 53 12.94 8.04 7.86
C ALA A 53 12.14 6.85 7.28
N SER A 54 10.83 7.04 7.05
CA SER A 54 9.97 6.04 6.41
C SER A 54 10.48 5.68 5.01
N LYS A 55 10.87 6.68 4.19
CA LYS A 55 11.42 6.44 2.85
C LYS A 55 12.72 5.64 2.89
N MET A 56 13.59 5.88 3.88
CA MET A 56 14.81 5.10 4.06
C MET A 56 14.52 3.65 4.41
N ILE A 57 13.55 3.39 5.29
CA ILE A 57 13.11 2.02 5.60
C ILE A 57 12.58 1.35 4.33
N THR A 58 11.70 2.01 3.57
CA THR A 58 11.20 1.47 2.29
C THR A 58 12.34 1.16 1.32
N ASN A 59 13.33 2.05 1.20
CA ASN A 59 14.47 1.81 0.32
C ASN A 59 15.35 0.64 0.78
N ARG A 60 15.46 0.38 2.09
CA ARG A 60 16.12 -0.82 2.63
C ARG A 60 15.34 -2.10 2.36
N LEU A 61 14.01 -2.04 2.35
CA LEU A 61 13.15 -3.20 2.08
C LEU A 61 13.05 -3.54 0.58
N LYS A 62 13.17 -2.56 -0.31
CA LYS A 62 13.03 -2.74 -1.77
C LYS A 62 13.76 -3.95 -2.35
N PRO A 63 15.04 -4.21 -2.05
CA PRO A 63 15.76 -5.35 -2.63
C PRO A 63 15.13 -6.71 -2.28
N PHE A 64 14.46 -6.81 -1.13
CA PHE A 64 13.84 -8.04 -0.64
C PHE A 64 12.39 -8.21 -1.10
N MET A 65 11.80 -7.19 -1.73
CA MET A 65 10.39 -7.23 -2.11
C MET A 65 10.07 -8.42 -3.03
N HIS A 66 10.96 -8.77 -3.96
CA HIS A 66 10.75 -9.90 -4.87
C HIS A 66 10.59 -11.25 -4.16
N GLU A 67 11.21 -11.43 -3.00
CA GLU A 67 11.11 -12.66 -2.19
C GLU A 67 9.87 -12.64 -1.29
N LEU A 68 9.44 -11.44 -0.84
CA LEU A 68 8.33 -11.26 0.09
C LEU A 68 6.94 -11.28 -0.57
N ILE A 69 6.86 -10.94 -1.86
CA ILE A 69 5.59 -10.79 -2.57
C ILE A 69 5.49 -11.71 -3.79
N SER A 70 4.28 -12.23 -4.02
CA SER A 70 3.99 -13.08 -5.18
C SER A 70 4.30 -12.37 -6.50
N GLU A 71 4.74 -13.12 -7.51
CA GLU A 71 4.92 -12.64 -8.88
C GLU A 71 3.63 -12.03 -9.46
N ASN A 72 2.47 -12.51 -9.03
CA ASN A 72 1.16 -12.03 -9.47
C ASN A 72 0.78 -10.66 -8.88
N GLN A 73 1.54 -10.12 -7.92
CA GLN A 73 1.30 -8.81 -7.32
C GLN A 73 2.03 -7.71 -8.11
N SER A 74 1.38 -7.12 -9.10
CA SER A 74 2.00 -6.10 -9.96
C SER A 74 1.93 -4.67 -9.39
N ALA A 75 0.92 -4.35 -8.58
CA ALA A 75 0.73 -2.99 -8.09
C ALA A 75 1.80 -2.59 -7.06
N PHE A 76 2.30 -1.34 -7.17
CA PHE A 76 3.26 -0.73 -6.25
C PHE A 76 4.65 -1.39 -6.19
N ILE A 77 5.00 -2.22 -7.18
CA ILE A 77 6.30 -2.87 -7.29
C ILE A 77 7.06 -2.24 -8.46
N PRO A 78 8.32 -1.81 -8.26
CA PRO A 78 9.16 -1.36 -9.36
C PRO A 78 9.22 -2.41 -10.46
N ASP A 79 9.28 -1.96 -11.71
CA ASP A 79 9.43 -2.82 -12.89
C ASP A 79 8.28 -3.80 -13.16
N ARG A 80 7.12 -3.63 -12.49
CA ARG A 80 5.86 -4.33 -12.82
C ARG A 80 4.83 -3.35 -13.37
N LEU A 81 4.16 -3.71 -14.46
CA LEU A 81 3.23 -2.82 -15.15
C LEU A 81 1.78 -3.13 -14.77
N ILE A 82 0.98 -2.07 -14.59
CA ILE A 82 -0.46 -2.22 -14.34
C ILE A 82 -1.18 -2.93 -15.52
N THR A 83 -0.62 -2.83 -16.73
CA THR A 83 -1.13 -3.46 -17.94
C THR A 83 -1.12 -4.98 -17.85
N ASP A 84 -0.21 -5.57 -17.07
CA ASP A 84 -0.13 -7.02 -16.92
C ASP A 84 -1.40 -7.56 -16.24
N ASN A 85 -1.94 -6.83 -15.26
CA ASN A 85 -3.23 -7.19 -14.64
C ASN A 85 -4.41 -7.10 -15.60
N ILE A 86 -4.37 -6.15 -16.55
CA ILE A 86 -5.43 -5.99 -17.55
C ILE A 86 -5.43 -7.21 -18.49
N LEU A 87 -4.25 -7.69 -18.87
CA LEU A 87 -4.13 -8.90 -19.70
C LEU A 87 -4.66 -10.12 -18.96
N VAL A 88 -4.28 -10.31 -17.69
CA VAL A 88 -4.78 -11.43 -16.88
C VAL A 88 -6.31 -11.38 -16.73
N ASP A 89 -6.89 -10.20 -16.47
CA ASP A 89 -8.35 -10.03 -16.38
C ASP A 89 -9.04 -10.30 -17.73
N TYR A 90 -8.44 -9.84 -18.84
CA TYR A 90 -8.96 -10.09 -20.18
C TYR A 90 -8.96 -11.58 -20.52
N GLU A 91 -7.85 -12.28 -20.28
CA GLU A 91 -7.72 -13.72 -20.53
C GLU A 91 -8.68 -14.52 -19.65
N LEU A 92 -8.81 -14.15 -18.37
CA LEU A 92 -9.74 -14.78 -17.43
C LEU A 92 -11.20 -14.62 -17.90
N ASN A 93 -11.59 -13.40 -18.27
CA ASN A 93 -12.93 -13.13 -18.79
C ASN A 93 -13.19 -13.85 -20.11
N HIS A 94 -12.22 -13.85 -21.02
CA HIS A 94 -12.31 -14.56 -22.30
C HIS A 94 -12.51 -16.06 -22.07
N TYR A 95 -11.68 -16.68 -21.22
CA TYR A 95 -11.76 -18.08 -20.87
C TYR A 95 -13.13 -18.46 -20.30
N LEU A 96 -13.60 -17.69 -19.31
CA LEU A 96 -14.90 -17.94 -18.68
C LEU A 96 -16.06 -17.77 -19.67
N SER A 97 -15.98 -16.75 -20.54
CA SER A 97 -17.02 -16.49 -21.55
C SER A 97 -17.11 -17.60 -22.59
N HIS A 98 -16.00 -18.27 -22.93
CA HIS A 98 -15.96 -19.33 -23.94
C HIS A 98 -16.09 -20.75 -23.36
N LYS A 99 -16.17 -20.89 -22.03
CA LYS A 99 -16.30 -22.19 -21.36
C LYS A 99 -17.75 -22.64 -21.28
N TYR A 100 -18.28 -23.12 -22.41
CA TYR A 100 -19.67 -23.58 -22.53
C TYR A 100 -19.90 -25.05 -22.19
N TRP A 101 -18.85 -25.88 -22.19
CA TRP A 101 -18.96 -27.34 -22.05
C TRP A 101 -17.94 -27.92 -21.07
N GLY A 102 -18.27 -29.08 -20.51
CA GLY A 102 -17.45 -29.81 -19.53
C GLY A 102 -18.20 -30.07 -18.23
N LYS A 103 -17.67 -30.98 -17.40
CA LYS A 103 -18.30 -31.37 -16.12
C LYS A 103 -17.96 -30.42 -14.96
N VAL A 104 -17.02 -29.50 -15.16
CA VAL A 104 -16.47 -28.62 -14.11
C VAL A 104 -16.73 -27.16 -14.45
N GLY A 105 -17.55 -26.50 -13.64
CA GLY A 105 -17.80 -25.05 -13.72
C GLY A 105 -16.64 -24.24 -13.16
N HIS A 106 -16.40 -23.06 -13.71
CA HIS A 106 -15.33 -22.13 -13.30
C HIS A 106 -15.95 -20.76 -13.02
N ALA A 107 -15.39 -20.02 -12.07
CA ALA A 107 -15.84 -18.67 -11.72
C ALA A 107 -14.63 -17.80 -11.36
N ALA A 108 -14.74 -16.51 -11.65
CA ALA A 108 -13.81 -15.49 -11.18
C ALA A 108 -14.39 -14.76 -9.97
N LEU A 109 -13.56 -14.45 -8.99
CA LEU A 109 -13.92 -13.66 -7.82
C LEU A 109 -13.07 -12.41 -7.77
N LYS A 110 -13.72 -11.24 -7.89
CA LYS A 110 -13.09 -9.95 -7.71
C LYS A 110 -13.28 -9.47 -6.28
N LEU A 111 -12.19 -9.32 -5.55
CA LEU A 111 -12.18 -8.87 -4.15
C LEU A 111 -11.63 -7.45 -4.06
N ASP A 112 -12.25 -6.63 -3.21
CA ASP A 112 -11.76 -5.29 -2.86
C ASP A 112 -11.76 -5.12 -1.34
N LEU A 113 -10.72 -4.46 -0.82
CA LEU A 113 -10.53 -4.27 0.62
C LEU A 113 -11.01 -2.89 1.03
N SER A 114 -12.10 -2.83 1.78
CA SER A 114 -12.61 -1.57 2.34
C SER A 114 -11.59 -0.96 3.31
N ASN A 115 -11.16 0.27 3.07
CA ASN A 115 -10.23 1.01 3.93
C ASN A 115 -8.95 0.21 4.26
N ALA A 116 -8.33 -0.40 3.24
CA ALA A 116 -7.21 -1.33 3.40
C ALA A 116 -6.08 -0.80 4.30
N TYR A 117 -5.75 0.49 4.22
CA TYR A 117 -4.71 1.10 5.04
C TYR A 117 -5.12 1.37 6.49
N ASP A 118 -6.42 1.57 6.76
CA ASP A 118 -6.92 1.88 8.10
C ASP A 118 -7.22 0.61 8.91
N ARG A 119 -7.31 -0.55 8.25
CA ARG A 119 -7.73 -1.83 8.84
C ARG A 119 -6.61 -2.88 8.93
N VAL A 120 -5.35 -2.47 8.80
CA VAL A 120 -4.20 -3.37 8.94
C VAL A 120 -4.08 -3.87 10.38
N GLU A 121 -4.00 -5.19 10.59
CA GLU A 121 -3.71 -5.79 11.89
C GLU A 121 -2.19 -5.82 12.11
N TRP A 122 -1.71 -5.03 13.08
CA TRP A 122 -0.29 -4.81 13.29
C TRP A 122 0.46 -6.08 13.71
N ASN A 123 -0.14 -6.96 14.53
CA ASN A 123 0.56 -8.17 14.96
C ASN A 123 0.76 -9.13 13.78
N PHE A 124 -0.21 -9.23 12.87
CA PHE A 124 -0.09 -10.00 11.63
C PHE A 124 1.02 -9.44 10.77
N PHE A 125 1.06 -8.13 10.56
CA PHE A 125 2.11 -7.49 9.78
C PHE A 125 3.51 -7.74 10.36
N LEU A 126 3.68 -7.62 11.68
CA LEU A 126 4.96 -7.89 12.35
C LEU A 126 5.38 -9.36 12.20
N ARG A 127 4.47 -10.32 12.37
CA ARG A 127 4.76 -11.74 12.17
C ARG A 127 5.22 -12.07 10.75
N VAL A 128 4.67 -11.39 9.74
CA VAL A 128 5.10 -11.55 8.33
C VAL A 128 6.51 -10.99 8.09
N LEU A 129 6.92 -9.96 8.84
CA LEU A 129 8.27 -9.40 8.71
C LEU A 129 9.35 -10.17 9.50
N GLU A 130 8.94 -10.99 10.47
CA GLU A 130 9.85 -11.79 11.30
C GLU A 130 10.09 -13.21 10.74
N SER A 131 9.28 -13.66 9.77
CA SER A 131 9.37 -14.97 9.11
C SER A 131 10.41 -15.02 8.00
#